data_AF-A0A0Q8ZCJ0-F1
#
_entry.id   AF-A0A0Q8ZCJ0-F1
#
_cell.length_a   1.000
_cell.length_b   1.000
_cell.length_c   1.000
_cell.angle_alpha   90.00
_cell.angle_beta   90.00
_cell.angle_gamma   90.00
#
_symmetry.space_group_name_H-M   'P 1'
#
loop_
_entity.id
_entity.type
_entity.pdbx_description
1 polymer ?
#
loop_
_entity_poly.entity_id
_entity_poly.type
_entity_poly.pdbx_seq_one_letter_code
_entity_poly.pdbx_strand_id
1 'polypeptide(L)' 'MRSITVVGASLAGLSTVRALRAEGYDGEIVVVGEERHTPYDRPPLSKDFLKGDIDADALVPAAAVAVS' A
#
# COMPACT_ATOMS: atom_id res chain seq x y z
N MET A 1 -21.30 -12.55 -6.53
CA MET A 1 -20.13 -11.96 -5.85
C MET A 1 -19.59 -10.82 -6.70
N ARG A 2 -19.26 -9.67 -6.11
CA ARG A 2 -18.57 -8.56 -6.80
C ARG A 2 -17.14 -8.51 -6.25
N SER A 3 -16.16 -8.50 -7.15
CA SER A 3 -14.74 -8.48 -6.80
C SER A 3 -14.00 -7.50 -7.71
N ILE A 4 -13.01 -6.80 -7.16
CA ILE A 4 -12.10 -5.90 -7.89
C ILE A 4 -10.66 -6.36 -7.63
N THR A 5 -9.89 -6.54 -8.70
CA THR A 5 -8.45 -6.82 -8.61
C THR A 5 -7.64 -5.57 -8.94
N VAL A 6 -6.77 -5.18 -8.02
CA VAL A 6 -5.83 -4.07 -8.17
C VAL A 6 -4.44 -4.64 -8.38
N VAL A 7 -3.84 -4.39 -9.53
CA VAL A 7 -2.45 -4.81 -9.82
C VAL A 7 -1.51 -3.66 -9.50
N GLY A 8 -0.66 -3.87 -8.49
CA GLY A 8 0.32 -2.91 -7.97
C GLY A 8 0.07 -2.56 -6.50
N ALA A 9 0.77 -3.22 -5.58
CA ALA A 9 0.68 -2.98 -4.13
C ALA A 9 1.50 -1.77 -3.63
N SER A 10 1.60 -0.72 -4.44
CA SER A 10 2.32 0.52 -4.12
C SER A 10 1.33 1.66 -3.81
N LEU A 11 1.81 2.91 -3.81
CA LEU A 11 1.00 4.10 -3.49
C LEU A 11 -0.31 4.17 -4.28
N ALA A 12 -0.25 3.99 -5.60
CA ALA A 12 -1.44 4.11 -6.45
C ALA A 12 -2.48 3.03 -6.12
N GLY A 13 -2.08 1.76 -6.08
CA GLY A 13 -3.03 0.67 -5.80
C GLY A 13 -3.62 0.75 -4.40
N LEU A 14 -2.81 1.07 -3.38
CA LEU A 14 -3.33 1.29 -2.03
C LEU A 14 -4.28 2.48 -1.96
N SER A 15 -4.01 3.56 -2.70
CA SER A 15 -4.91 4.72 -2.76
C SER A 15 -6.24 4.35 -3.42
N THR A 16 -6.22 3.54 -4.48
CA THR A 16 -7.44 2.99 -5.10
C THR A 16 -8.25 2.16 -4.12
N VAL A 17 -7.61 1.25 -3.37
CA VAL A 17 -8.32 0.42 -2.38
C VAL A 17 -8.97 1.27 -1.29
N ARG A 18 -8.25 2.27 -0.77
CA ARG A 18 -8.78 3.21 0.22
C ARG A 18 -9.97 4.00 -0.32
N ALA A 19 -9.87 4.51 -1.55
CA ALA A 19 -10.97 5.22 -2.20
C ALA A 19 -12.20 4.32 -2.37
N LEU A 20 -12.01 3.08 -2.86
CA LEU A 20 -13.12 2.11 -3.00
C LEU A 20 -13.84 1.89 -1.66
N ARG A 21 -13.09 1.68 -0.57
CA ARG A 21 -13.68 1.49 0.76
C ARG A 21 -14.37 2.74 1.30
N ALA A 22 -13.77 3.92 1.09
CA ALA A 22 -14.35 5.20 1.50
C ALA A 22 -15.67 5.50 0.76
N GLU A 23 -15.76 5.12 -0.52
CA GLU A 23 -16.96 5.25 -1.36
C GLU A 23 -17.98 4.12 -1.14
N GLY A 24 -17.79 3.27 -0.12
CA GLY A 24 -18.76 2.25 0.28
C GLY A 24 -18.75 0.98 -0.57
N TYR A 25 -17.70 0.72 -1.36
CA TYR A 25 -17.55 -0.58 -1.99
C TYR A 25 -17.36 -1.66 -0.91
N ASP A 26 -18.30 -2.59 -0.85
CA ASP A 26 -18.40 -3.67 0.13
C ASP A 26 -17.96 -5.03 -0.44
N GLY A 27 -17.72 -5.11 -1.75
CA GLY A 27 -17.24 -6.30 -2.43
C GLY A 27 -15.81 -6.70 -2.03
N GLU A 28 -15.38 -7.85 -2.53
CA GLU A 28 -14.01 -8.32 -2.35
C GLU A 28 -13.04 -7.42 -3.11
N ILE A 29 -11.90 -7.11 -2.50
CA ILE A 29 -10.81 -6.41 -3.17
C ILE A 29 -9.54 -7.26 -3.01
N VAL A 30 -8.95 -7.65 -4.13
CA VAL A 30 -7.67 -8.37 -4.16
C VAL A 30 -6.59 -7.43 -4.66
N VAL A 31 -5.47 -7.34 -3.96
CA VAL A 31 -4.33 -6.53 -4.39
C VAL A 31 -3.16 -7.45 -4.72
N VAL A 32 -2.64 -7.34 -5.94
CA VAL A 32 -1.50 -8.14 -6.40
C VAL A 32 -0.26 -7.26 -6.43
N GLY A 33 0.76 -7.63 -5.67
CA GLY A 33 2.09 -7.02 -5.71
C GLY A 33 3.16 -8.06 -6.03
N GLU A 34 4.18 -7.67 -6.78
CA GLU A 34 5.35 -8.52 -7.05
C GLU A 34 6.36 -8.50 -5.88
N GLU A 35 6.34 -7.45 -5.08
CA GLU A 35 7.26 -7.27 -3.96
C GLU A 35 6.83 -8.11 -2.75
N ARG A 36 7.81 -8.82 -2.16
CA ARG A 36 7.59 -9.64 -0.94
C ARG A 36 7.43 -8.81 0.33
N HIS A 37 7.70 -7.51 0.25
CA HIS A 37 7.64 -6.60 1.36
C HIS A 37 6.20 -6.10 1.51
N THR A 38 5.78 -5.87 2.76
CA THR A 38 4.55 -5.13 3.00
C THR A 38 4.63 -3.76 2.32
N PRO A 39 3.52 -3.20 1.83
CA PRO A 39 3.57 -1.88 1.19
C PRO A 39 4.28 -0.84 2.05
N TYR A 40 5.13 -0.03 1.43
CA TYR A 40 5.96 0.97 2.11
C TYR A 40 6.11 2.25 1.27
N ASP A 41 6.44 3.35 1.94
CA ASP A 41 6.71 4.62 1.28
C ASP A 41 8.09 4.63 0.63
N ARG A 42 8.10 4.82 -0.69
CA ARG A 42 9.33 4.92 -1.49
C ARG A 42 10.04 6.26 -1.41
N PRO A 43 9.37 7.43 -1.28
CA PRO A 43 10.07 8.71 -1.27
C PRO A 43 11.22 8.84 -0.25
N PRO A 44 11.09 8.34 1.00
CA PRO A 44 12.16 8.42 2.01
C PRO A 44 13.38 7.55 1.68
N LEU A 45 13.22 6.49 0.87
CA LEU A 45 14.33 5.58 0.51
C LEU A 45 15.50 6.26 -0.19
N SER A 46 15.25 7.37 -0.87
CA SER A 46 16.28 8.16 -1.58
C SER A 46 16.79 9.35 -0.76
N LYS A 47 16.26 9.55 0.45
CA LYS A 47 16.49 10.74 1.29
C LYS A 47 16.81 10.30 2.72
N ASP A 48 15.87 10.46 3.62
CA ASP A 48 16.08 10.35 5.06
C ASP A 48 16.51 8.92 5.43
N PHE A 49 15.95 7.89 4.78
CA PHE A 49 16.37 6.51 5.00
C PHE A 49 17.80 6.27 4.47
N LEU A 50 18.13 6.81 3.29
CA LEU A 50 19.48 6.68 2.73
C LEU A 50 20.54 7.42 3.56
N LYS A 51 20.14 8.50 4.22
CA LYS A 51 20.99 9.25 5.16
C LYS A 51 21.11 8.58 6.52
N GLY A 52 20.24 7.62 6.84
CA GLY A 52 20.17 6.98 8.15
C GLY A 52 19.41 7.80 9.21
N ASP A 53 18.62 8.80 8.78
CA ASP A 53 17.82 9.65 9.67
C ASP A 53 16.56 8.94 10.18
N ILE A 54 16.10 7.91 9.47
CA ILE A 54 14.95 7.07 9.83
C ILE A 54 15.24 5.59 9.59
N ASP A 55 14.57 4.74 10.36
CA ASP A 55 14.65 3.27 10.21
C ASP A 55 13.51 2.72 9.33
N ALA A 56 13.60 1.44 8.98
CA ALA A 56 12.64 0.76 8.10
C ALA A 56 11.20 0.79 8.66
N ASP A 57 11.03 0.81 9.98
CA ASP A 57 9.73 0.90 10.63
C ASP A 57 8.99 2.20 10.28
N ALA A 58 9.73 3.28 10.03
CA ALA A 58 9.16 4.57 9.61
C ALA A 58 8.73 4.60 8.13
N LEU A 59 9.01 3.54 7.35
CA LEU A 59 8.58 3.41 5.95
C LEU A 59 7.18 2.80 5.83
N VAL A 60 6.61 2.28 6.91
CA VAL A 60 5.29 1.66 6.89
C VAL A 60 4.22 2.75 6.76
N PRO A 61 3.30 2.68 5.77
CA PRO A 61 2.26 3.67 5.60
C PRO A 61 1.29 3.58 6.78
N ALA A 62 0.89 4.72 7.34
CA ALA A 62 0.00 4.81 8.51
C ALA A 62 -1.35 4.06 8.36
N ALA A 63 -1.73 3.68 7.14
CA ALA A 63 -2.86 2.81 6.85
C ALA A 63 -2.38 1.60 6.05
N ALA A 64 -1.85 0.59 6.74
CA ALA A 64 -1.63 -0.73 6.17
C ALA A 64 -3.00 -1.31 5.78
N VAL A 65 -3.29 -1.37 4.48
CA VAL A 65 -4.44 -2.13 3.99
C VAL A 65 -4.06 -3.60 4.14
N ALA A 66 -4.84 -4.37 4.89
CA ALA A 66 -4.70 -5.82 4.90
C ALA A 66 -4.99 -6.33 3.49
N VAL A 67 -3.93 -6.73 2.79
CA VAL A 67 -4.01 -7.43 1.51
C VAL A 67 -4.12 -8.92 1.83
N SER A 68 -5.23 -9.56 1.46
CA SER A 68 -5.33 -11.02 1.45
C SER A 68 -5.01 -11.58 0.08
#